data_AF-A0A8R1HTB6-F1
#
_entry.id   AF-A0A8R1HTB6-F1
#
_cell.length_a   1.000
_cell.length_b   1.000
_cell.length_c   1.000
_cell.angle_alpha   90.00
_cell.angle_beta   90.00
_cell.angle_gamma   90.00
#
_symmetry.space_group_name_H-M   'P 1'
#
loop_
_entity.id
_entity.type
_entity.pdbx_description
1 polymer ?
#
loop_
_entity_poly.entity_id
_entity_poly.type
_entity_poly.pdbx_seq_one_letter_code
_entity_poly.pdbx_strand_id
1 'polypeptide(L)'
;MQVLKEHIRVIEGKWEGIYSWIAVNYALGKFNKTAAPAIDFPGTSPGQARRKTVGMIDMGGASAQIAFELRENDDFTSINVENINLGCREDDASFKYKLFVTTFLGYGVNEGIRKYEHALTAKLKDQNGTVIHDDCMPLNLHKTVQLESGGNFVRRGTGNWGSCLVEVKKLLNPDSKSEVCKAEAAKCFFGAVPAPTIPLSDVEMYGFSEYWYSTHDVLGLGGQYDAENVAKKSQQYCGQRWSTIQTAFKKQLYPRADEERLKTQCFKSAWITSVLHDGFSVDKTHNKFQSVSTIAGQEVQWALGAMIYHMRFFPLRDSSRNLVVQEAHSTSENLWAPLFFLSAVFCLFILVCTKEHSVLCFNDKRRASFGLTRSQYSYKMLKENRNSSSFLENFA
;
A
#
# COMPACT_ATOMS: atom_id res chain seq x y z
N MET A 1 26.34 14.53 4.90
CA MET A 1 25.06 14.84 4.22
C MET A 1 24.57 16.18 4.75
N GLN A 2 24.58 17.24 3.95
CA GLN A 2 24.05 18.54 4.38
C GLN A 2 22.55 18.59 4.06
N VAL A 3 21.72 18.86 5.06
CA VAL A 3 20.29 19.12 4.86
C VAL A 3 20.16 20.57 4.43
N LEU A 4 19.76 20.79 3.17
CA LEU A 4 19.52 22.11 2.62
C LEU A 4 18.14 22.63 3.07
N LYS A 5 17.97 23.95 3.15
CA LYS A 5 16.73 24.59 3.67
C LYS A 5 15.52 24.21 2.83
N GLU A 6 15.70 24.07 1.52
CA GLU A 6 14.70 23.62 0.55
C GLU A 6 14.22 22.17 0.78
N HIS A 7 14.96 21.35 1.54
CA HIS A 7 14.55 20.00 1.91
C HIS A 7 13.64 19.98 3.16
N ILE A 8 13.48 21.10 3.85
CA ILE A 8 12.62 21.25 5.03
C ILE A 8 11.42 22.12 4.64
N ARG A 9 10.23 21.51 4.65
CA ARG A 9 8.98 22.22 4.32
C ARG A 9 7.81 21.61 5.06
N VAL A 10 6.81 22.43 5.32
CA VAL A 10 5.48 21.97 5.75
C VAL A 10 4.74 21.55 4.49
N ILE A 11 4.29 20.30 4.44
CA ILE A 11 3.51 19.79 3.31
C ILE A 11 2.05 20.21 3.45
N GLU A 12 1.42 20.54 2.33
CA GLU A 12 -0.02 20.76 2.28
C GLU A 12 -0.76 19.41 2.42
N GLY A 13 -1.94 19.40 3.03
CA GLY A 13 -2.73 18.15 3.20
C GLY A 13 -3.09 17.48 1.87
N LYS A 14 -3.22 18.28 0.80
CA LYS A 14 -3.36 17.77 -0.58
C LYS A 14 -2.20 16.87 -0.99
N TRP A 15 -0.97 17.29 -0.71
CA TRP A 15 0.24 16.53 -1.04
C TRP A 15 0.43 15.32 -0.14
N GLU A 16 0.01 15.38 1.13
CA GLU A 16 -0.05 14.19 1.99
C GLU A 16 -0.91 13.09 1.34
N GLY A 17 -2.08 13.45 0.82
CA GLY A 17 -2.94 12.53 0.09
C GLY A 17 -2.32 11.99 -1.21
N ILE A 18 -1.69 12.85 -2.01
CA ILE A 18 -1.00 12.42 -3.23
C ILE A 18 0.13 11.43 -2.89
N TYR A 19 0.95 11.73 -1.89
CA TYR A 19 2.05 10.87 -1.51
C TYR A 19 1.58 9.52 -0.98
N SER A 20 0.54 9.48 -0.15
CA SER A 20 -0.08 8.21 0.26
C SER A 20 -0.58 7.41 -0.96
N TRP A 21 -1.24 8.06 -1.92
CA TRP A 21 -1.71 7.38 -3.14
C TRP A 21 -0.56 6.80 -3.97
N ILE A 22 0.56 7.54 -4.10
CA ILE A 22 1.78 7.06 -4.76
C ILE A 22 2.32 5.83 -4.03
N ALA A 23 2.44 5.91 -2.71
CA ALA A 23 2.98 4.81 -1.89
C ALA A 23 2.14 3.54 -2.03
N VAL A 24 0.82 3.64 -1.98
CA VAL A 24 -0.12 2.52 -2.15
C VAL A 24 0.03 1.87 -3.52
N ASN A 25 -0.02 2.68 -4.59
CA ASN A 25 0.05 2.17 -5.95
C ASN A 25 1.44 1.63 -6.30
N TYR A 26 2.50 2.19 -5.72
CA TYR A 26 3.85 1.66 -5.82
C TYR A 26 3.97 0.30 -5.13
N ALA A 27 3.51 0.18 -3.88
CA ALA A 27 3.54 -1.07 -3.12
C ALA A 27 2.74 -2.20 -3.81
N LEU A 28 1.65 -1.84 -4.49
CA LEU A 28 0.84 -2.77 -5.30
C LEU A 28 1.41 -3.03 -6.71
N GLY A 29 2.53 -2.41 -7.09
CA GLY A 29 3.13 -2.56 -8.42
C GLY A 29 2.24 -2.07 -9.56
N LYS A 30 1.38 -1.07 -9.32
CA LYS A 30 0.44 -0.52 -10.31
C LYS A 30 1.13 0.38 -11.35
N PHE A 31 2.35 0.84 -11.07
CA PHE A 31 3.14 1.64 -12.01
C PHE A 31 4.00 0.81 -12.99
N ASN A 32 4.00 -0.53 -12.88
CA ASN A 32 4.79 -1.38 -13.76
C ASN A 32 4.15 -1.52 -15.15
N LYS A 33 4.92 -1.25 -16.21
CA LYS A 33 4.49 -1.36 -17.62
C LYS A 33 4.40 -2.81 -18.15
N THR A 34 5.06 -3.77 -17.49
CA THR A 34 5.33 -5.12 -18.03
C THR A 34 4.27 -6.18 -17.71
N ALA A 35 3.18 -5.80 -17.06
CA ALA A 35 2.14 -6.75 -16.72
C ALA A 35 1.01 -6.71 -17.75
N ALA A 36 0.63 -7.92 -18.20
CA ALA A 36 -0.31 -8.22 -19.27
C ALA A 36 -1.49 -7.23 -19.41
N PRO A 37 -1.91 -6.92 -20.66
CA PRO A 37 -3.01 -6.01 -20.93
C PRO A 37 -4.24 -6.43 -20.13
N ALA A 38 -4.86 -5.47 -19.44
CA ALA A 38 -6.20 -5.65 -18.92
C ALA A 38 -7.10 -6.07 -20.09
N ILE A 39 -7.88 -7.13 -19.90
CA ILE A 39 -8.78 -7.71 -20.90
C ILE A 39 -9.55 -6.59 -21.62
N ASP A 40 -9.40 -6.54 -22.94
CA ASP A 40 -10.01 -5.55 -23.82
C ASP A 40 -11.55 -5.58 -23.69
N PHE A 41 -12.14 -4.42 -23.37
CA PHE A 41 -13.55 -4.16 -23.65
C PHE A 41 -13.66 -3.62 -25.09
N PRO A 42 -14.72 -3.94 -25.85
CA PRO A 42 -14.92 -3.36 -27.18
C PRO A 42 -15.10 -1.83 -27.05
N GLY A 43 -14.13 -1.05 -27.55
CA GLY A 43 -14.19 0.41 -27.55
C GLY A 43 -12.92 1.14 -27.05
N THR A 44 -11.88 0.44 -26.59
CA THR A 44 -10.60 1.07 -26.21
C THR A 44 -9.62 1.09 -27.38
N SER A 45 -9.15 2.29 -27.73
CA SER A 45 -8.06 2.47 -28.70
C SER A 45 -6.77 1.78 -28.21
N PRO A 46 -5.97 1.16 -29.11
CA PRO A 46 -4.71 0.52 -28.74
C PRO A 46 -3.64 1.59 -28.48
N GLY A 47 -3.62 2.11 -27.25
CA GLY A 47 -2.65 3.10 -26.79
C GLY A 47 -2.36 2.90 -25.31
N GLN A 48 -1.26 2.19 -25.01
CA GLN A 48 -0.68 2.01 -23.67
C GLN A 48 -1.68 1.59 -22.58
N ALA A 49 -2.04 0.31 -22.55
CA ALA A 49 -2.78 -0.28 -21.43
C ALA A 49 -1.91 -0.26 -20.15
N ARG A 50 -1.89 0.87 -19.43
CA ARG A 50 -1.33 0.95 -18.08
C ARG A 50 -2.30 0.32 -17.09
N ARG A 51 -1.77 -0.30 -16.03
CA ARG A 51 -2.59 -0.92 -15.01
C ARG A 51 -3.49 0.12 -14.34
N LYS A 52 -4.76 -0.24 -14.12
CA LYS A 52 -5.67 0.58 -13.33
C LYS A 52 -5.13 0.74 -11.91
N THR A 53 -4.96 1.99 -11.49
CA THR A 53 -4.56 2.34 -10.14
C THR A 53 -5.71 2.13 -9.16
N VAL A 54 -5.39 2.15 -7.87
CA VAL A 54 -6.36 2.07 -6.78
C VAL A 54 -6.45 3.43 -6.09
N GLY A 55 -7.59 3.71 -5.47
CA GLY A 55 -7.72 4.83 -4.56
C GLY A 55 -7.19 4.48 -3.17
N MET A 56 -6.94 5.51 -2.38
CA MET A 56 -6.68 5.40 -0.95
C MET A 56 -7.57 6.36 -0.17
N ILE A 57 -7.94 5.94 1.03
CA ILE A 57 -8.53 6.79 2.04
C ILE A 57 -7.85 6.52 3.39
N ASP A 58 -7.56 7.57 4.13
CA ASP A 58 -6.97 7.47 5.45
C ASP A 58 -7.82 8.27 6.43
N MET A 59 -8.11 7.70 7.60
CA MET A 59 -8.82 8.38 8.68
C MET A 59 -7.97 8.38 9.93
N GLY A 60 -7.40 9.55 10.21
CA GLY A 60 -6.69 9.81 11.45
C GLY A 60 -7.62 10.27 12.58
N GLY A 61 -7.01 10.83 13.62
CA GLY A 61 -7.76 11.42 14.74
C GLY A 61 -8.47 12.72 14.37
N ALA A 62 -7.83 13.60 13.61
CA ALA A 62 -8.31 14.96 13.34
C ALA A 62 -8.95 15.14 11.96
N SER A 63 -8.46 14.44 10.94
CA SER A 63 -8.89 14.57 9.54
C SER A 63 -9.06 13.21 8.88
N ALA A 64 -9.71 13.24 7.71
CA ALA A 64 -9.68 12.15 6.76
C ALA A 64 -9.16 12.65 5.40
N GLN A 65 -8.34 11.85 4.72
CA GLN A 65 -7.74 12.16 3.44
C GLN A 65 -8.22 11.14 2.42
N ILE A 66 -8.53 11.57 1.20
CA ILE A 66 -8.89 10.68 0.08
C ILE A 66 -8.10 11.08 -1.15
N ALA A 67 -7.61 10.09 -1.90
CA ALA A 67 -6.98 10.31 -3.19
C ALA A 67 -7.27 9.14 -4.14
N PHE A 68 -7.67 9.44 -5.37
CA PHE A 68 -7.86 8.44 -6.42
C PHE A 68 -7.68 9.06 -7.80
N GLU A 69 -7.40 8.20 -8.77
CA GLU A 69 -7.24 8.61 -10.16
C GLU A 69 -8.58 8.83 -10.86
N LEU A 70 -8.68 9.94 -11.59
CA LEU A 70 -9.76 10.24 -12.52
C LEU A 70 -9.49 9.59 -13.88
N ARG A 71 -10.55 9.34 -14.66
CA ARG A 71 -10.39 8.85 -16.03
C ARG A 71 -9.76 9.95 -16.90
N GLU A 72 -8.98 9.58 -17.91
CA GLU A 72 -8.32 10.54 -18.80
C GLU A 72 -9.30 11.48 -19.51
N ASN A 73 -10.48 10.95 -19.88
CA ASN A 73 -11.55 11.72 -20.53
C ASN A 73 -12.54 12.36 -19.54
N ASP A 74 -12.26 12.33 -18.23
CA ASP A 74 -13.11 12.97 -17.23
C ASP A 74 -12.91 14.49 -17.29
N ASP A 75 -13.96 15.23 -17.59
CA ASP A 75 -13.98 16.70 -17.69
C ASP A 75 -14.15 17.39 -16.33
N PHE A 76 -14.25 16.62 -15.23
CA PHE A 76 -14.33 17.16 -13.89
C PHE A 76 -13.12 18.04 -13.57
N THR A 77 -13.42 19.25 -13.09
CA THR A 77 -12.45 20.26 -12.66
C THR A 77 -12.85 20.81 -11.29
N SER A 78 -11.88 20.92 -10.39
CA SER A 78 -12.03 21.60 -9.10
C SER A 78 -10.66 21.89 -8.51
N ILE A 79 -10.61 22.67 -7.43
CA ILE A 79 -9.39 22.88 -6.64
C ILE A 79 -8.82 21.57 -6.05
N ASN A 80 -9.62 20.50 -6.01
CA ASN A 80 -9.22 19.18 -5.52
C ASN A 80 -8.68 18.26 -6.63
N VAL A 81 -8.52 18.76 -7.86
CA VAL A 81 -7.89 18.00 -8.95
C VAL A 81 -6.41 18.38 -9.05
N GLU A 82 -5.54 17.40 -9.26
CA GLU A 82 -4.11 17.59 -9.55
C GLU A 82 -3.62 16.73 -10.69
N ASN A 83 -2.65 17.25 -11.42
CA ASN A 83 -1.93 16.47 -12.41
C ASN A 83 -0.50 16.27 -11.93
N ILE A 84 -0.08 15.02 -11.82
CA ILE A 84 1.29 14.65 -11.44
C ILE A 84 1.96 13.87 -12.55
N ASN A 85 3.29 13.95 -12.63
CA ASN A 85 4.10 13.09 -13.48
C ASN A 85 5.13 12.33 -12.63
N LEU A 86 5.06 11.00 -12.65
CA LEU A 86 6.02 10.10 -11.97
C LEU A 86 7.16 9.63 -12.86
N GLY A 87 7.14 10.03 -14.14
CA GLY A 87 8.18 9.71 -15.11
C GLY A 87 9.51 10.38 -14.75
N CYS A 88 10.59 9.79 -15.26
CA CYS A 88 11.92 10.36 -15.10
C CYS A 88 12.14 11.58 -16.01
N ARG A 89 11.23 11.88 -16.95
CA ARG A 89 11.22 13.09 -17.77
C ARG A 89 9.86 13.77 -17.69
N GLU A 90 9.84 15.09 -17.83
CA GLU A 90 8.59 15.86 -17.71
C GLU A 90 7.61 15.58 -18.86
N ASP A 91 8.12 15.21 -20.03
CA ASP A 91 7.38 14.88 -21.25
C ASP A 91 6.89 13.43 -21.30
N ASP A 92 7.28 12.57 -20.34
CA ASP A 92 6.84 11.17 -20.28
C ASP A 92 5.32 11.09 -20.02
N ALA A 93 4.56 10.88 -21.08
CA ALA A 93 3.10 10.79 -21.03
C ALA A 93 2.62 9.52 -20.31
N SER A 94 3.42 8.45 -20.24
CA SER A 94 3.00 7.16 -19.67
C SER A 94 2.85 7.18 -18.15
N PHE A 95 3.40 8.19 -17.48
CA PHE A 95 3.37 8.32 -16.03
C PHE A 95 2.68 9.62 -15.58
N LYS A 96 1.82 10.19 -16.44
CA LYS A 96 0.94 11.29 -16.08
C LYS A 96 -0.35 10.74 -15.45
N TYR A 97 -0.72 11.29 -14.30
CA TYR A 97 -1.91 10.89 -13.56
C TYR A 97 -2.72 12.13 -13.21
N LYS A 98 -4.02 12.11 -13.52
CA LYS A 98 -5.00 13.11 -13.09
C LYS A 98 -5.68 12.58 -11.83
N LEU A 99 -5.42 13.19 -10.69
CA LEU A 99 -5.90 12.74 -9.39
C LEU A 99 -6.98 13.67 -8.85
N PHE A 100 -8.02 13.09 -8.25
CA PHE A 100 -8.82 13.79 -7.26
C PHE A 100 -8.19 13.54 -5.89
N VAL A 101 -7.94 14.61 -5.14
CA VAL A 101 -7.36 14.55 -3.80
C VAL A 101 -7.88 15.66 -2.92
N THR A 102 -8.31 15.32 -1.70
CA THR A 102 -8.78 16.31 -0.74
C THR A 102 -8.63 15.83 0.70
N THR A 103 -8.75 16.76 1.64
CA THR A 103 -8.66 16.53 3.08
C THR A 103 -9.90 17.10 3.77
N PHE A 104 -10.58 16.27 4.54
CA PHE A 104 -11.74 16.62 5.34
C PHE A 104 -11.31 16.87 6.79
N LEU A 105 -10.93 18.12 7.08
CA LEU A 105 -10.56 18.53 8.43
C LEU A 105 -11.78 18.48 9.37
N GLY A 106 -11.59 17.96 10.59
CA GLY A 106 -12.69 17.78 11.54
C GLY A 106 -13.54 16.53 11.32
N TYR A 107 -13.16 15.67 10.37
CA TYR A 107 -13.83 14.39 10.09
C TYR A 107 -13.01 13.16 10.51
N GLY A 108 -11.84 13.37 11.13
CA GLY A 108 -11.13 12.31 11.83
C GLY A 108 -11.94 11.77 13.01
N VAL A 109 -11.61 10.56 13.46
CA VAL A 109 -12.48 9.84 14.43
C VAL A 109 -12.59 10.56 15.77
N ASN A 110 -11.53 11.21 16.25
CA ASN A 110 -11.52 11.89 17.54
C ASN A 110 -12.31 13.20 17.47
N GLU A 111 -12.26 13.89 16.32
CA GLU A 111 -13.13 15.05 16.06
C GLU A 111 -14.60 14.64 15.96
N GLY A 112 -14.89 13.48 15.38
CA GLY A 112 -16.22 12.87 15.43
C GLY A 112 -16.71 12.65 16.86
N ILE A 113 -15.88 12.03 17.70
CA ILE A 113 -16.18 11.84 19.14
C ILE A 113 -16.44 13.19 19.81
N ARG A 114 -15.58 14.19 19.59
CA ARG A 114 -15.74 15.53 20.17
C ARG A 114 -17.05 16.20 19.76
N LYS A 115 -17.42 16.13 18.48
CA LYS A 115 -18.70 16.64 17.96
C LYS A 115 -19.89 15.94 18.64
N TYR A 116 -19.81 14.63 18.79
CA TYR A 116 -20.86 13.84 19.43
C TYR A 116 -21.00 14.16 20.92
N GLU A 117 -19.88 14.25 21.64
CA GLU A 117 -19.88 14.62 23.06
C GLU A 117 -20.45 16.03 23.29
N HIS A 118 -20.15 16.98 22.39
CA HIS A 118 -20.75 18.31 22.42
C HIS A 118 -22.27 18.26 22.18
N ALA A 119 -22.74 17.48 21.20
CA ALA A 119 -24.18 17.31 20.94
C ALA A 119 -24.93 16.67 22.12
N LEU A 120 -24.33 15.67 22.78
CA LEU A 120 -24.87 15.08 24.01
C LEU A 120 -24.96 16.10 25.15
N THR A 121 -23.92 16.92 25.30
CA THR A 121 -23.88 17.95 26.35
C THR A 121 -24.96 19.01 26.13
N ALA A 122 -25.19 19.44 24.89
CA ALA A 122 -26.28 20.36 24.55
C ALA A 122 -27.65 19.75 24.88
N LYS A 123 -27.90 18.50 24.46
CA LYS A 123 -29.15 17.78 24.75
C LYS A 123 -29.41 17.64 26.25
N LEU A 124 -28.37 17.39 27.05
CA LEU A 124 -28.49 17.31 28.50
C LEU A 124 -28.90 18.66 29.12
N LYS A 125 -28.29 19.76 28.66
CA LYS A 125 -28.61 21.13 29.13
C LYS A 125 -30.08 21.46 28.87
N ASP A 126 -30.60 21.12 27.69
CA ASP A 126 -32.00 21.33 27.34
C ASP A 126 -32.97 20.53 28.22
N GLN A 127 -32.54 19.37 28.72
CA GLN A 127 -33.32 18.49 29.58
C GLN A 127 -33.12 18.75 31.08
N ASN A 128 -32.21 19.66 31.45
CA ASN A 128 -31.77 19.94 32.82
C ASN A 128 -31.45 18.66 33.63
N GLY A 129 -30.84 17.67 32.98
CA GLY A 129 -30.56 16.34 33.54
C GLY A 129 -29.14 16.20 34.12
N THR A 130 -28.93 15.17 34.94
CA THR A 130 -27.60 14.76 35.46
C THR A 130 -27.08 13.46 34.84
N VAL A 131 -27.93 12.78 34.06
CA VAL A 131 -27.61 11.52 33.37
C VAL A 131 -28.11 11.60 31.93
N ILE A 132 -27.27 11.20 30.97
CA ILE A 132 -27.67 11.03 29.57
C ILE A 132 -27.43 9.60 29.12
N HIS A 133 -28.42 9.05 28.42
CA HIS A 133 -28.29 7.76 27.75
C HIS A 133 -27.53 7.91 26.44
N ASP A 134 -26.57 7.03 26.23
CA ASP A 134 -25.61 7.09 25.13
C ASP A 134 -25.65 5.78 24.33
N ASP A 135 -26.21 5.85 23.12
CA ASP A 135 -26.32 4.70 22.24
C ASP A 135 -24.98 4.25 21.64
N CYS A 136 -23.99 5.14 21.64
CA CYS A 136 -22.66 4.93 21.08
C CYS A 136 -21.65 4.36 22.08
N MET A 137 -22.08 3.99 23.29
CA MET A 137 -21.26 3.30 24.29
C MET A 137 -21.77 1.88 24.57
N PRO A 138 -20.89 0.93 24.93
CA PRO A 138 -21.28 -0.40 25.36
C PRO A 138 -22.32 -0.39 26.48
N LEU A 139 -23.21 -1.39 26.49
CA LEU A 139 -24.28 -1.48 27.48
C LEU A 139 -23.74 -1.41 28.92
N ASN A 140 -24.32 -0.51 29.74
CA ASN A 140 -23.95 -0.25 31.13
C ASN A 140 -22.51 0.28 31.35
N LEU A 141 -21.82 0.74 30.30
CA LEU A 141 -20.63 1.57 30.51
C LEU A 141 -21.06 2.93 31.09
N HIS A 142 -20.38 3.36 32.15
CA HIS A 142 -20.58 4.68 32.74
C HIS A 142 -19.33 5.53 32.53
N LYS A 143 -19.53 6.78 32.07
CA LYS A 143 -18.47 7.79 31.94
C LYS A 143 -18.94 9.08 32.61
N THR A 144 -18.25 9.51 33.65
CA THR A 144 -18.47 10.83 34.25
C THR A 144 -17.79 11.89 33.41
N VAL A 145 -18.53 12.94 33.05
CA VAL A 145 -18.05 14.06 32.24
C VAL A 145 -18.19 15.34 33.05
N GLN A 146 -17.08 16.08 33.14
CA GLN A 146 -17.02 17.39 33.78
C GLN A 146 -17.49 18.44 32.78
N LEU A 147 -18.44 19.27 33.19
CA LEU A 147 -18.90 20.43 32.43
C LEU A 147 -17.96 21.60 32.66
N GLU A 148 -17.79 22.45 31.63
CA GLU A 148 -17.03 23.70 31.75
C GLU A 148 -17.60 24.63 32.84
N SER A 149 -18.89 24.51 33.15
CA SER A 149 -19.58 25.26 34.21
C SER A 149 -19.28 24.76 35.64
N GLY A 150 -18.39 23.77 35.80
CA GLY A 150 -17.99 23.23 37.12
C GLY A 150 -18.91 22.14 37.69
N GLY A 151 -19.85 21.61 36.89
CA GLY A 151 -20.75 20.50 37.26
C GLY A 151 -20.36 19.17 36.63
N ASN A 152 -21.02 18.08 37.04
CA ASN A 152 -20.79 16.74 36.48
C ASN A 152 -22.07 16.12 35.94
N PHE A 153 -21.95 15.36 34.86
CA PHE A 153 -23.00 14.46 34.41
C PHE A 153 -22.46 13.08 34.08
N VAL A 154 -23.35 12.09 34.09
CA VAL A 154 -23.00 10.70 33.79
C VAL A 154 -23.57 10.31 32.43
N ARG A 155 -22.70 9.85 31.53
CA ARG A 155 -23.10 9.15 30.32
C ARG A 155 -23.28 7.67 30.64
N ARG A 156 -24.44 7.11 30.30
CA ARG A 156 -24.75 5.68 30.48
C ARG A 156 -24.98 5.03 29.12
N GLY A 157 -24.12 4.05 28.80
CA GLY A 157 -24.21 3.29 27.56
C GLY A 157 -25.44 2.40 27.49
N THR A 158 -26.17 2.47 26.38
CA THR A 158 -27.32 1.59 26.10
C THR A 158 -26.96 0.44 25.16
N GLY A 159 -25.81 0.52 24.48
CA GLY A 159 -25.35 -0.51 23.55
C GLY A 159 -26.11 -0.59 22.23
N ASN A 160 -26.94 0.40 21.89
CA ASN A 160 -27.74 0.40 20.67
C ASN A 160 -26.98 0.99 19.48
N TRP A 161 -26.18 0.16 18.81
CA TRP A 161 -25.39 0.60 17.65
C TRP A 161 -26.24 1.16 16.49
N GLY A 162 -27.45 0.64 16.28
CA GLY A 162 -28.35 1.14 15.23
C GLY A 162 -28.77 2.60 15.47
N SER A 163 -29.19 2.91 16.70
CA SER A 163 -29.47 4.30 17.10
C SER A 163 -28.22 5.17 17.08
N CYS A 164 -27.07 4.64 17.52
CA CYS A 164 -25.80 5.34 17.43
C CYS A 164 -25.49 5.77 15.98
N LEU A 165 -25.66 4.85 15.01
CA LEU A 165 -25.44 5.14 13.59
C LEU A 165 -26.31 6.31 13.10
N VAL A 166 -27.58 6.35 13.52
CA VAL A 166 -28.51 7.44 13.18
C VAL A 166 -28.04 8.77 13.76
N GLU A 167 -27.56 8.79 15.01
CA GLU A 167 -27.07 10.02 15.65
C GLU A 167 -25.77 10.52 15.01
N VAL A 168 -24.79 9.64 14.77
CA VAL A 168 -23.51 10.06 14.16
C VAL A 168 -23.68 10.55 12.73
N LYS A 169 -24.66 10.00 11.97
CA LYS A 169 -24.99 10.49 10.63
C LYS A 169 -25.39 11.97 10.60
N LYS A 170 -26.09 12.46 11.64
CA LYS A 170 -26.47 13.88 11.74
C LYS A 170 -25.26 14.79 11.87
N LEU A 171 -24.13 14.28 12.37
CA LEU A 171 -22.91 15.06 12.58
C LEU A 171 -22.07 15.26 11.31
N LEU A 172 -22.36 14.50 10.24
CA LEU A 172 -21.59 14.57 8.99
C LEU A 172 -21.98 15.75 8.10
N ASN A 173 -23.22 16.25 8.24
CA ASN A 173 -23.75 17.32 7.42
C ASN A 173 -24.40 18.40 8.31
N PRO A 174 -23.62 19.18 9.06
CA PRO A 174 -24.19 20.37 9.70
C PRO A 174 -24.69 21.31 8.60
N ASP A 175 -25.85 21.92 8.81
CA ASP A 175 -26.78 22.59 7.87
C ASP A 175 -26.21 23.59 6.83
N SER A 176 -24.91 23.82 6.79
CA SER A 176 -24.20 24.67 5.83
C SER A 176 -23.69 23.88 4.62
N LYS A 177 -24.60 23.47 3.73
CA LYS A 177 -24.19 23.01 2.39
C LYS A 177 -23.51 24.15 1.65
N SER A 178 -22.36 23.86 1.02
CA SER A 178 -21.72 24.81 0.10
C SER A 178 -22.71 25.23 -0.98
N GLU A 179 -22.71 26.50 -1.40
CA GLU A 179 -23.60 27.00 -2.45
C GLU A 179 -23.48 26.18 -3.74
N VAL A 180 -22.27 25.72 -4.05
CA VAL A 180 -21.99 24.82 -5.18
C VAL A 180 -22.71 23.47 -5.03
N CYS A 181 -22.80 22.95 -3.81
CA CYS A 181 -23.46 21.68 -3.49
C CYS A 181 -24.97 21.81 -3.25
N LYS A 182 -25.54 23.02 -3.37
CA LYS A 182 -26.99 23.24 -3.41
C LYS A 182 -27.56 23.11 -4.82
N ALA A 183 -26.73 23.24 -5.85
CA ALA A 183 -27.16 23.02 -7.23
C ALA A 183 -27.53 21.55 -7.44
N GLU A 184 -28.75 21.28 -7.96
CA GLU A 184 -29.33 19.92 -8.08
C GLU A 184 -28.47 18.92 -8.88
N ALA A 185 -27.57 19.40 -9.76
CA ALA A 185 -26.72 18.56 -10.58
C ALA A 185 -25.38 18.17 -9.92
N ALA A 186 -24.96 18.83 -8.83
CA ALA A 186 -23.64 18.62 -8.24
C ALA A 186 -23.66 17.49 -7.19
N LYS A 187 -22.99 16.37 -7.49
CA LYS A 187 -22.65 15.37 -6.46
C LYS A 187 -21.57 15.96 -5.55
N CYS A 188 -21.75 15.85 -4.24
CA CYS A 188 -20.76 16.33 -3.27
C CYS A 188 -20.50 15.32 -2.16
N PHE A 189 -19.23 15.19 -1.78
CA PHE A 189 -18.84 14.50 -0.55
C PHE A 189 -19.19 15.38 0.65
N PHE A 190 -19.81 14.78 1.66
CA PHE A 190 -20.30 15.44 2.88
C PHE A 190 -21.13 16.71 2.61
N GLY A 191 -21.81 16.77 1.45
CA GLY A 191 -22.60 17.94 1.04
C GLY A 191 -21.81 19.25 0.89
N ALA A 192 -20.48 19.22 0.91
CA ALA A 192 -19.63 20.41 0.96
C ALA A 192 -18.53 20.44 -0.11
N VAL A 193 -18.01 19.28 -0.50
CA VAL A 193 -16.91 19.18 -1.48
C VAL A 193 -17.43 18.59 -2.78
N PRO A 194 -17.33 19.29 -3.93
CA PRO A 194 -17.70 18.74 -5.23
C PRO A 194 -17.00 17.40 -5.48
N ALA A 195 -17.80 16.38 -5.79
CA ALA A 195 -17.35 15.03 -6.05
C ALA A 195 -17.30 14.75 -7.55
N PRO A 196 -16.28 14.04 -8.05
CA PRO A 196 -16.24 13.56 -9.42
C PRO A 196 -17.44 12.70 -9.80
N THR A 197 -17.68 12.53 -11.10
CA THR A 197 -18.82 11.74 -11.61
C THR A 197 -18.65 10.24 -11.36
N ILE A 198 -17.40 9.76 -11.27
CA ILE A 198 -17.07 8.36 -10.99
C ILE A 198 -17.60 7.95 -9.59
N PRO A 199 -18.47 6.93 -9.49
CA PRO A 199 -18.90 6.41 -8.21
C PRO A 199 -17.72 5.78 -7.45
N LEU A 200 -17.53 6.16 -6.19
CA LEU A 200 -16.46 5.57 -5.36
C LEU A 200 -16.62 4.06 -5.17
N SER A 201 -17.84 3.55 -5.23
CA SER A 201 -18.16 2.11 -5.27
C SER A 201 -17.41 1.33 -6.35
N ASP A 202 -17.13 1.96 -7.50
CA ASP A 202 -16.47 1.32 -8.65
C ASP A 202 -14.94 1.38 -8.59
N VAL A 203 -14.42 2.21 -7.68
CA VAL A 203 -12.99 2.40 -7.43
C VAL A 203 -12.54 1.38 -6.39
N GLU A 204 -11.51 0.61 -6.70
CA GLU A 204 -10.84 -0.21 -5.69
C GLU A 204 -10.15 0.74 -4.71
N MET A 205 -10.56 0.71 -3.45
CA MET A 205 -10.20 1.73 -2.46
C MET A 205 -9.62 1.08 -1.21
N TYR A 206 -8.43 1.50 -0.80
CA TYR A 206 -7.76 1.01 0.39
C TYR A 206 -7.90 2.02 1.54
N GLY A 207 -8.53 1.57 2.63
CA GLY A 207 -8.78 2.32 3.84
C GLY A 207 -7.77 2.03 4.94
N PHE A 208 -7.07 3.06 5.39
CA PHE A 208 -6.03 2.97 6.42
C PHE A 208 -6.50 3.48 7.79
N SER A 209 -5.64 3.31 8.78
CA SER A 209 -5.81 3.82 10.14
C SER A 209 -7.15 3.42 10.75
N GLU A 210 -8.05 4.35 11.07
CA GLU A 210 -9.30 4.03 11.76
C GLU A 210 -10.26 3.18 10.94
N TYR A 211 -10.14 3.13 9.61
CA TYR A 211 -10.85 2.13 8.81
C TYR A 211 -10.40 0.71 9.15
N TRP A 212 -9.09 0.51 9.38
CA TRP A 212 -8.55 -0.78 9.84
C TRP A 212 -8.87 -1.02 11.32
N TYR A 213 -8.47 -0.12 12.21
CA TYR A 213 -8.60 -0.34 13.66
C TYR A 213 -10.05 -0.57 14.08
N SER A 214 -11.00 0.20 13.51
CA SER A 214 -12.42 0.08 13.85
C SER A 214 -13.12 -1.12 13.22
N THR A 215 -12.55 -1.73 12.17
CA THR A 215 -13.10 -2.98 11.59
C THR A 215 -12.38 -4.21 12.11
N HIS A 216 -11.12 -4.10 12.54
CA HIS A 216 -10.27 -5.27 12.77
C HIS A 216 -10.00 -5.55 14.25
N ASP A 217 -9.62 -4.56 15.06
CA ASP A 217 -9.03 -4.81 16.38
C ASP A 217 -10.01 -5.52 17.33
N VAL A 218 -11.30 -5.19 17.22
CA VAL A 218 -12.37 -5.77 18.02
C VAL A 218 -13.28 -6.69 17.21
N LEU A 219 -13.65 -6.30 15.98
CA LEU A 219 -14.63 -7.05 15.19
C LEU A 219 -13.99 -8.17 14.36
N GLY A 220 -12.67 -8.11 14.11
CA GLY A 220 -11.96 -9.08 13.28
C GLY A 220 -12.47 -9.12 11.83
N LEU A 221 -12.81 -7.96 11.26
CA LEU A 221 -13.36 -7.79 9.90
C LEU A 221 -12.44 -6.92 9.02
N GLY A 222 -11.13 -6.97 9.27
CA GLY A 222 -10.17 -6.30 8.37
C GLY A 222 -10.08 -7.01 7.02
N GLY A 223 -9.69 -6.29 5.98
CA GLY A 223 -9.64 -6.78 4.60
C GLY A 223 -10.83 -6.27 3.79
N GLN A 224 -11.42 -7.12 2.95
CA GLN A 224 -12.58 -6.75 2.15
C GLN A 224 -13.75 -6.32 3.03
N TYR A 225 -14.25 -5.12 2.79
CA TYR A 225 -15.30 -4.53 3.60
C TYR A 225 -16.68 -5.08 3.25
N ASP A 226 -17.46 -5.35 4.29
CA ASP A 226 -18.83 -5.83 4.20
C ASP A 226 -19.67 -5.07 5.23
N ALA A 227 -20.58 -4.22 4.73
CA ALA A 227 -21.40 -3.35 5.56
C ALA A 227 -22.33 -4.14 6.50
N GLU A 228 -22.85 -5.29 6.05
CA GLU A 228 -23.77 -6.12 6.83
C GLU A 228 -23.02 -6.79 7.98
N ASN A 229 -21.85 -7.38 7.70
CA ASN A 229 -21.02 -8.02 8.71
C ASN A 229 -20.50 -7.01 9.75
N VAL A 230 -20.08 -5.81 9.31
CA VAL A 230 -19.70 -4.72 10.22
C VAL A 230 -20.89 -4.31 11.09
N ALA A 231 -22.06 -4.06 10.51
CA ALA A 231 -23.25 -3.71 11.27
C ALA A 231 -23.63 -4.79 12.31
N LYS A 232 -23.67 -6.05 11.87
CA LYS A 232 -24.01 -7.20 12.73
C LYS A 232 -23.03 -7.37 13.88
N LYS A 233 -21.72 -7.41 13.61
CA LYS A 233 -20.71 -7.57 14.67
C LYS A 233 -20.64 -6.36 15.59
N SER A 234 -20.85 -5.15 15.08
CA SER A 234 -20.91 -3.95 15.92
C SER A 234 -22.13 -3.98 16.85
N GLN A 235 -23.32 -4.34 16.35
CA GLN A 235 -24.51 -4.51 17.19
C GLN A 235 -24.29 -5.56 18.28
N GLN A 236 -23.69 -6.70 17.92
CA GLN A 236 -23.35 -7.76 18.87
C GLN A 236 -22.33 -7.31 19.93
N TYR A 237 -21.29 -6.57 19.54
CA TYR A 237 -20.29 -6.05 20.46
C TYR A 237 -20.91 -5.00 21.41
N CYS A 238 -21.64 -4.02 20.86
CA CYS A 238 -22.21 -2.92 21.63
C CYS A 238 -23.29 -3.36 22.60
N GLY A 239 -24.08 -4.38 22.23
CA GLY A 239 -25.10 -4.98 23.10
C GLY A 239 -24.54 -5.76 24.30
N GLN A 240 -23.23 -6.04 24.34
CA GLN A 240 -22.62 -6.69 25.50
C GLN A 240 -22.52 -5.73 26.69
N ARG A 241 -22.78 -6.26 27.88
CA ARG A 241 -22.53 -5.52 29.13
C ARG A 241 -21.04 -5.20 29.23
N TRP A 242 -20.72 -3.98 29.67
CA TRP A 242 -19.33 -3.55 29.86
C TRP A 242 -18.50 -4.51 30.72
N SER A 243 -19.09 -5.08 31.78
CA SER A 243 -18.41 -6.09 32.63
C SER A 243 -18.02 -7.37 31.87
N THR A 244 -18.80 -7.76 30.86
CA THR A 244 -18.50 -8.90 29.99
C THR A 244 -17.33 -8.57 29.08
N ILE A 245 -17.33 -7.37 28.48
CA ILE A 245 -16.22 -6.87 27.66
C ILE A 245 -14.93 -6.80 28.49
N GLN A 246 -14.97 -6.26 29.70
CA GLN A 246 -13.81 -6.22 30.60
C GLN A 246 -13.29 -7.61 30.96
N THR A 247 -14.19 -8.58 31.16
CA THR A 247 -13.80 -9.97 31.44
C THR A 247 -13.12 -10.59 30.22
N ALA A 248 -13.66 -10.37 29.02
CA ALA A 248 -13.05 -10.81 27.76
C ALA A 248 -11.67 -10.16 27.53
N PHE A 249 -11.53 -8.87 27.84
CA PHE A 249 -10.27 -8.15 27.77
C PHE A 249 -9.20 -8.74 28.70
N LYS A 250 -9.56 -9.00 29.98
CA LYS A 250 -8.66 -9.68 30.93
C LYS A 250 -8.23 -11.08 30.47
N LYS A 251 -9.07 -11.75 29.68
CA LYS A 251 -8.79 -13.04 29.04
C LYS A 251 -8.01 -12.93 27.72
N GLN A 252 -7.52 -11.75 27.36
CA GLN A 252 -6.74 -11.50 26.13
C GLN A 252 -7.51 -11.83 24.83
N LEU A 253 -8.83 -11.71 24.84
CA LEU A 253 -9.65 -11.93 23.63
C LEU A 253 -9.59 -10.74 22.64
N TYR A 254 -9.01 -9.61 23.06
CA TYR A 254 -8.79 -8.43 22.23
C TYR A 254 -7.31 -8.04 22.24
N PRO A 255 -6.41 -8.86 21.67
CA PRO A 255 -4.95 -8.71 21.86
C PRO A 255 -4.34 -7.44 21.24
N ARG A 256 -5.11 -6.71 20.43
CA ARG A 256 -4.67 -5.51 19.69
C ARG A 256 -5.41 -4.25 20.09
N ALA A 257 -6.31 -4.34 21.06
CA ALA A 257 -7.10 -3.22 21.54
C ALA A 257 -6.70 -2.90 22.98
N ASP A 258 -6.56 -1.62 23.30
CA ASP A 258 -6.50 -1.16 24.68
C ASP A 258 -7.93 -0.92 25.24
N GLU A 259 -8.03 -0.57 26.52
CA GLU A 259 -9.33 -0.36 27.15
C GLU A 259 -10.11 0.81 26.51
N GLU A 260 -9.41 1.84 26.04
CA GLU A 260 -10.04 2.99 25.40
C GLU A 260 -10.63 2.64 24.02
N ARG A 261 -9.94 1.80 23.24
CA ARG A 261 -10.48 1.20 22.02
C ARG A 261 -11.77 0.44 22.34
N LEU A 262 -11.79 -0.37 23.41
CA LEU A 262 -12.99 -1.11 23.78
C LEU A 262 -14.17 -0.21 24.18
N LYS A 263 -13.91 0.90 24.89
CA LYS A 263 -14.93 1.89 25.27
C LYS A 263 -15.49 2.65 24.07
N THR A 264 -14.64 3.01 23.12
CA THR A 264 -14.99 3.87 21.98
C THR A 264 -15.41 3.11 20.72
N GLN A 265 -15.19 1.78 20.66
CA GLN A 265 -15.44 0.95 19.47
C GLN A 265 -16.86 1.10 18.89
N CYS A 266 -17.87 1.24 19.74
CA CYS A 266 -19.26 1.43 19.31
C CYS A 266 -19.44 2.70 18.47
N PHE A 267 -18.97 3.84 19.01
CA PHE A 267 -18.91 5.09 18.26
C PHE A 267 -18.05 4.96 17.01
N LYS A 268 -16.81 4.48 17.13
CA LYS A 268 -15.84 4.49 16.04
C LYS A 268 -16.30 3.66 14.84
N SER A 269 -16.88 2.48 15.09
CA SER A 269 -17.46 1.63 14.03
C SER A 269 -18.69 2.27 13.36
N ALA A 270 -19.53 2.99 14.12
CA ALA A 270 -20.64 3.76 13.54
C ALA A 270 -20.13 4.95 12.72
N TRP A 271 -19.10 5.65 13.21
CA TRP A 271 -18.47 6.80 12.54
C TRP A 271 -17.88 6.41 11.19
N ILE A 272 -17.02 5.39 11.13
CA ILE A 272 -16.41 4.96 9.86
C ILE A 272 -17.48 4.49 8.85
N THR A 273 -18.55 3.83 9.33
CA THR A 273 -19.66 3.36 8.49
C THR A 273 -20.42 4.54 7.91
N SER A 274 -20.76 5.52 8.75
CA SER A 274 -21.46 6.73 8.35
C SER A 274 -20.61 7.58 7.38
N VAL A 275 -19.32 7.77 7.68
CA VAL A 275 -18.41 8.50 6.81
C VAL A 275 -18.31 7.84 5.43
N LEU A 276 -18.18 6.52 5.37
CA LEU A 276 -18.05 5.79 4.12
C LEU A 276 -19.35 5.85 3.28
N HIS A 277 -20.51 5.60 3.89
CA HIS A 277 -21.76 5.47 3.14
C HIS A 277 -22.52 6.78 2.99
N ASP A 278 -22.56 7.62 4.02
CA ASP A 278 -23.32 8.87 4.02
C ASP A 278 -22.44 10.08 3.65
N GLY A 279 -21.15 10.05 4.00
CA GLY A 279 -20.19 11.09 3.61
C GLY A 279 -19.69 10.93 2.18
N PHE A 280 -19.17 9.75 1.86
CA PHE A 280 -18.57 9.43 0.56
C PHE A 280 -19.52 8.77 -0.44
N SER A 281 -20.76 8.46 -0.04
CA SER A 281 -21.75 7.82 -0.91
C SER A 281 -21.27 6.48 -1.49
N VAL A 282 -20.42 5.74 -0.77
CA VAL A 282 -20.04 4.37 -1.14
C VAL A 282 -21.24 3.46 -0.90
N ASP A 283 -21.55 2.60 -1.85
CA ASP A 283 -22.67 1.67 -1.74
C ASP A 283 -22.39 0.57 -0.71
N LYS A 284 -23.42 0.21 0.07
CA LYS A 284 -23.29 -0.79 1.14
C LYS A 284 -23.07 -2.21 0.61
N THR A 285 -23.61 -2.51 -0.55
CA THR A 285 -23.66 -3.86 -1.14
C THR A 285 -22.64 -4.04 -2.26
N HIS A 286 -22.49 -3.03 -3.11
CA HIS A 286 -21.61 -3.06 -4.28
C HIS A 286 -20.46 -2.07 -4.07
N ASN A 287 -19.41 -2.48 -3.36
CA ASN A 287 -18.20 -1.68 -3.20
C ASN A 287 -16.94 -2.54 -3.32
N LYS A 288 -15.83 -1.89 -3.62
CA LYS A 288 -14.49 -2.49 -3.70
C LYS A 288 -13.58 -1.95 -2.60
N PHE A 289 -14.16 -1.67 -1.43
CA PHE A 289 -13.44 -1.10 -0.31
C PHE A 289 -12.70 -2.19 0.47
N GLN A 290 -11.47 -1.89 0.88
CA GLN A 290 -10.65 -2.79 1.69
C GLN A 290 -10.05 -2.02 2.86
N SER A 291 -10.32 -2.43 4.09
CA SER A 291 -9.58 -1.89 5.24
C SER A 291 -8.27 -2.66 5.42
N VAL A 292 -7.16 -1.95 5.51
CA VAL A 292 -5.83 -2.56 5.62
C VAL A 292 -4.93 -1.78 6.59
N SER A 293 -4.05 -2.48 7.30
CA SER A 293 -2.94 -1.86 8.02
C SER A 293 -1.64 -1.86 7.21
N THR A 294 -1.49 -2.82 6.29
CA THR A 294 -0.27 -3.03 5.50
C THR A 294 -0.61 -3.46 4.08
N ILE A 295 0.29 -3.18 3.15
CA ILE A 295 0.26 -3.69 1.78
C ILE A 295 1.55 -4.46 1.55
N ALA A 296 1.44 -5.69 1.05
CA ALA A 296 2.59 -6.60 0.86
C ALA A 296 3.48 -6.75 2.13
N GLY A 297 2.85 -6.73 3.31
CA GLY A 297 3.54 -6.85 4.60
C GLY A 297 4.25 -5.58 5.08
N GLN A 298 4.11 -4.46 4.37
CA GLN A 298 4.71 -3.18 4.72
C GLN A 298 3.64 -2.16 5.13
N GLU A 299 3.91 -1.40 6.18
CA GLU A 299 3.11 -0.24 6.53
C GLU A 299 3.29 0.82 5.43
N VAL A 300 2.19 1.24 4.81
CA VAL A 300 2.24 2.23 3.73
C VAL A 300 2.12 3.61 4.35
N GLN A 301 3.22 4.36 4.33
CA GLN A 301 3.26 5.73 4.82
C GLN A 301 3.42 6.73 3.66
N TRP A 302 2.84 7.92 3.81
CA TRP A 302 2.99 9.01 2.83
C TRP A 302 4.46 9.35 2.55
N ALA A 303 5.35 9.17 3.53
CA ALA A 303 6.78 9.43 3.37
C ALA A 303 7.42 8.61 2.23
N LEU A 304 6.99 7.36 2.01
CA LEU A 304 7.45 6.53 0.90
C LEU A 304 7.11 7.16 -0.45
N GLY A 305 5.86 7.62 -0.61
CA GLY A 305 5.43 8.27 -1.84
C GLY A 305 6.10 9.61 -2.08
N ALA A 306 6.37 10.38 -1.01
CA ALA A 306 7.15 11.60 -1.08
C ALA A 306 8.56 11.31 -1.61
N MET A 307 9.24 10.30 -1.05
CA MET A 307 10.55 9.87 -1.53
C MET A 307 10.52 9.50 -3.01
N ILE A 308 9.57 8.65 -3.44
CA ILE A 308 9.42 8.24 -4.84
C ILE A 308 9.23 9.46 -5.76
N TYR A 309 8.33 10.37 -5.38
CA TYR A 309 8.02 11.56 -6.17
C TYR A 309 9.21 12.51 -6.34
N HIS A 310 9.95 12.75 -5.25
CA HIS A 310 11.09 13.66 -5.25
C HIS A 310 12.35 13.05 -5.86
N MET A 311 12.47 11.72 -5.86
CA MET A 311 13.60 11.00 -6.45
C MET A 311 13.36 10.55 -7.90
N ARG A 312 12.23 10.89 -8.53
CA ARG A 312 11.86 10.42 -9.88
C ARG A 312 12.89 10.72 -10.98
N PHE A 313 13.69 11.79 -10.81
CA PHE A 313 14.75 12.17 -11.75
C PHE A 313 16.09 11.45 -11.51
N PHE A 314 16.22 10.69 -10.41
CA PHE A 314 17.47 10.01 -10.08
C PHE A 314 17.98 9.07 -11.20
N PRO A 315 17.12 8.28 -11.89
CA PRO A 315 17.57 7.46 -13.01
C PRO A 315 18.22 8.26 -14.16
N LEU A 316 17.82 9.52 -14.36
CA LEU A 316 18.48 10.38 -15.37
C LEU A 316 19.91 10.74 -14.98
N ARG A 317 20.22 10.82 -13.68
CA ARG A 317 21.56 11.16 -13.18
C ARG A 317 22.59 10.07 -13.50
N ASP A 318 22.19 8.80 -13.45
CA ASP A 318 23.02 7.69 -13.93
C ASP A 318 22.97 7.54 -15.46
N SER A 319 21.85 7.87 -16.10
CA SER A 319 21.75 7.85 -17.57
C SER A 319 22.65 8.89 -18.24
N SER A 320 22.82 10.09 -17.66
CA SER A 320 23.76 11.09 -18.17
C SER A 320 25.23 10.67 -18.03
N ARG A 321 25.56 9.81 -17.05
CA ARG A 321 26.89 9.17 -16.99
C ARG A 321 27.05 8.12 -18.09
N ASN A 322 25.99 7.39 -18.41
CA ASN A 322 26.00 6.43 -19.52
C ASN A 322 25.94 7.09 -20.90
N LEU A 323 25.40 8.31 -21.02
CA LEU A 323 25.36 9.08 -22.27
C LEU A 323 26.72 9.74 -22.60
N VAL A 324 27.62 9.92 -21.62
CA VAL A 324 28.99 10.41 -21.86
C VAL A 324 29.99 9.27 -22.11
N VAL A 325 29.63 8.02 -21.79
CA VAL A 325 30.44 6.81 -22.12
C VAL A 325 29.97 6.14 -23.41
N GLN A 326 29.00 6.74 -24.12
CA GLN A 326 28.59 6.32 -25.46
C GLN A 326 29.09 7.29 -26.53
N GLU A 327 30.35 7.74 -26.41
CA GLU A 327 31.13 7.86 -27.65
C GLU A 327 31.16 6.45 -28.24
N ALA A 328 30.53 6.32 -29.41
CA ALA A 328 30.60 5.12 -30.20
C ALA A 328 32.08 4.77 -30.41
N HIS A 329 32.59 3.83 -29.61
CA HIS A 329 33.57 2.92 -30.16
C HIS A 329 32.79 2.16 -31.23
N SER A 330 32.88 2.68 -32.45
CA SER A 330 32.67 1.86 -33.62
C SER A 330 33.59 0.66 -33.42
N THR A 331 33.02 -0.45 -32.97
CA THR A 331 33.54 -1.76 -33.35
C THR A 331 33.33 -1.81 -34.86
N SER A 332 34.23 -1.14 -35.57
CA SER A 332 34.70 -1.60 -36.86
C SER A 332 34.97 -3.08 -36.63
N GLU A 333 34.05 -3.91 -37.08
CA GLU A 333 34.26 -5.34 -37.14
C GLU A 333 35.57 -5.51 -37.91
N ASN A 334 36.65 -5.79 -37.17
CA ASN A 334 37.92 -6.09 -37.76
C ASN A 334 37.78 -7.46 -38.43
N LEU A 335 37.24 -7.46 -39.66
CA LEU A 335 37.19 -8.61 -40.57
C LEU A 335 38.56 -9.29 -40.73
N TRP A 336 39.64 -8.58 -40.38
CA TRP A 336 41.02 -9.06 -40.41
C TRP A 336 41.32 -10.10 -39.32
N ALA A 337 40.69 -10.04 -38.14
CA ALA A 337 40.97 -10.98 -37.05
C ALA A 337 40.64 -12.45 -37.39
N PRO A 338 39.45 -12.79 -37.95
CA PRO A 338 39.19 -14.16 -38.39
C PRO A 338 40.02 -14.56 -39.62
N LEU A 339 40.39 -13.62 -40.50
CA LEU A 339 41.26 -13.88 -41.65
C LEU A 339 42.71 -14.21 -41.24
N PHE A 340 43.24 -13.52 -40.22
CA PHE A 340 44.55 -13.85 -39.65
C PHE A 340 44.55 -15.19 -38.92
N PHE A 341 43.46 -15.55 -38.24
CA PHE A 341 43.34 -16.85 -37.58
C PHE A 341 43.29 -18.01 -38.59
N LEU A 342 42.51 -17.87 -39.66
CA LEU A 342 42.41 -18.88 -40.72
C LEU A 342 43.74 -19.03 -41.49
N SER A 343 44.44 -17.93 -41.78
CA SER A 343 45.75 -18.00 -42.43
C SER A 343 46.83 -18.62 -41.54
N ALA A 344 46.82 -18.34 -40.24
CA ALA A 344 47.74 -18.96 -39.29
C ALA A 344 47.51 -20.48 -39.16
N VAL A 345 46.25 -20.93 -39.12
CA VAL A 345 45.89 -22.35 -39.08
C VAL A 345 46.30 -23.04 -40.39
N PHE A 346 46.08 -22.40 -41.54
CA PHE A 346 46.49 -22.94 -42.85
C PHE A 346 48.01 -23.06 -42.97
N CYS A 347 48.77 -22.06 -42.51
CA CYS A 347 50.23 -22.12 -42.46
C CYS A 347 50.74 -23.22 -41.52
N LEU A 348 50.12 -23.41 -40.35
CA LEU A 348 50.43 -24.52 -39.44
C LEU A 348 50.16 -25.88 -40.11
N PHE A 349 49.07 -26.01 -40.86
CA PHE A 349 48.74 -27.23 -41.58
C PHE A 349 49.79 -27.54 -42.67
N ILE A 350 50.21 -26.54 -43.46
CA ILE A 350 51.30 -26.69 -44.44
C ILE A 350 52.62 -27.05 -43.76
N LEU A 351 52.95 -26.44 -42.62
CA LEU A 351 54.16 -26.77 -41.87
C LEU A 351 54.14 -28.20 -41.33
N VAL A 352 52.98 -28.70 -40.87
CA VAL A 352 52.82 -30.09 -40.43
C VAL A 352 52.91 -31.05 -41.62
N CYS A 353 52.23 -30.77 -42.74
CA CYS A 353 52.28 -31.63 -43.94
C CYS A 353 53.67 -31.65 -44.59
N THR A 354 54.41 -30.54 -44.61
CA THR A 354 55.80 -30.50 -45.11
C THR A 354 56.76 -31.23 -44.16
N LYS A 355 56.49 -31.21 -42.84
CA LYS A 355 57.24 -32.00 -41.85
C LYS A 355 56.98 -33.50 -42.00
N GLU A 356 55.75 -33.93 -42.30
CA GLU A 356 55.43 -35.33 -42.57
C GLU A 356 56.01 -35.84 -43.91
N HIS A 357 56.03 -35.01 -44.96
CA HIS A 357 56.75 -35.35 -46.21
C HIS A 357 58.27 -35.42 -46.03
N SER A 358 58.83 -34.70 -45.06
CA SER A 358 60.27 -34.74 -44.73
C SER A 358 60.65 -35.95 -43.87
N VAL A 359 59.71 -36.51 -43.10
CA VAL A 359 59.92 -37.68 -42.21
C VAL A 359 59.72 -39.01 -42.94
N LEU A 360 58.99 -39.04 -44.06
CA LEU A 360 58.82 -40.22 -44.91
C LEU A 360 60.04 -40.55 -45.82
N CYS A 361 61.05 -39.67 -45.89
CA CYS A 361 62.29 -39.92 -46.66
C CYS A 361 63.51 -40.32 -45.81
N PHE A 362 63.38 -40.49 -44.49
CA PHE A 362 64.56 -40.70 -43.62
C PHE A 362 64.51 -41.89 -42.65
N ASN A 363 63.56 -42.84 -42.81
CA ASN A 363 63.51 -43.99 -41.90
C ASN A 363 63.39 -45.36 -42.60
N ASP A 364 64.13 -45.53 -43.69
CA ASP A 364 64.46 -46.85 -44.23
C ASP A 364 65.95 -47.15 -44.01
N LYS A 365 66.32 -47.53 -42.78
CA LYS A 365 67.51 -48.34 -42.48
C LYS A 365 67.59 -48.75 -41.00
N ARG A 366 67.54 -50.08 -40.83
CA ARG A 366 68.06 -50.92 -39.71
C ARG A 366 67.07 -51.48 -38.68
N ARG A 367 66.58 -52.65 -39.07
CA ARG A 367 66.39 -53.90 -38.30
C ARG A 367 67.39 -54.18 -37.16
N ALA A 368 66.89 -55.06 -36.25
CA ALA A 368 67.55 -55.94 -35.26
C ALA A 368 67.67 -55.36 -33.84
N SER A 369 67.46 -56.05 -32.71
CA SER A 369 67.02 -57.41 -32.32
C SER A 369 66.93 -57.43 -30.77
N PHE A 370 66.30 -58.47 -30.17
CA PHE A 370 66.27 -58.87 -28.74
C PHE A 370 65.47 -57.97 -27.76
N GLY A 371 64.71 -58.45 -26.76
CA GLY A 371 64.39 -59.78 -26.22
C GLY A 371 63.62 -59.62 -24.89
N LEU A 372 62.77 -60.61 -24.57
CA LEU A 372 62.02 -60.95 -23.33
C LEU A 372 62.52 -60.33 -21.98
N THR A 373 61.73 -60.03 -20.91
CA THR A 373 60.69 -60.84 -20.19
C THR A 373 60.09 -60.08 -18.97
N ARG A 374 58.87 -60.51 -18.53
CA ARG A 374 58.29 -60.57 -17.14
C ARG A 374 57.79 -59.27 -16.42
N SER A 375 56.49 -59.15 -16.05
CA SER A 375 55.71 -59.73 -14.90
C SER A 375 55.86 -58.89 -13.60
N GLN A 376 54.88 -58.55 -12.75
CA GLN A 376 53.58 -59.13 -12.35
C GLN A 376 52.78 -58.14 -11.44
N TYR A 377 51.44 -58.29 -11.40
CA TYR A 377 50.43 -58.16 -10.31
C TYR A 377 50.77 -57.43 -8.98
N SER A 378 49.87 -56.80 -8.18
CA SER A 378 48.47 -57.04 -7.81
C SER A 378 48.06 -55.96 -6.75
N TYR A 379 46.87 -55.32 -6.79
CA TYR A 379 45.59 -55.64 -6.09
C TYR A 379 45.37 -55.11 -4.64
N LYS A 380 44.10 -54.64 -4.45
CA LYS A 380 43.18 -54.73 -3.28
C LYS A 380 43.48 -53.81 -2.05
N MET A 381 42.59 -52.87 -1.66
CA MET A 381 41.20 -52.91 -1.12
C MET A 381 41.06 -53.25 0.38
N LEU A 382 40.29 -52.36 1.05
CA LEU A 382 39.29 -52.55 2.13
C LEU A 382 39.63 -52.44 3.62
N LYS A 383 38.68 -51.74 4.31
CA LYS A 383 38.09 -51.97 5.64
C LYS A 383 38.94 -51.59 6.88
N GLU A 384 38.43 -51.14 8.03
CA GLU A 384 37.11 -50.84 8.61
C GLU A 384 37.35 -50.21 10.01
N ASN A 385 36.42 -49.39 10.50
CA ASN A 385 35.95 -49.27 11.90
C ASN A 385 36.71 -48.57 13.05
N ARG A 386 35.92 -47.70 13.72
CA ARG A 386 35.60 -47.56 15.17
C ARG A 386 36.25 -46.47 16.05
N ASN A 387 35.33 -45.73 16.71
CA ASN A 387 35.36 -45.05 18.02
C ASN A 387 36.35 -43.86 18.16
N SER A 388 36.12 -42.77 18.92
CA SER A 388 35.32 -42.48 20.12
C SER A 388 35.15 -40.96 20.33
N SER A 389 34.17 -40.60 21.17
CA SER A 389 34.17 -39.54 22.22
C SER A 389 34.23 -38.02 21.90
N SER A 390 33.09 -37.36 22.17
CA SER A 390 32.85 -36.18 23.05
C SER A 390 33.75 -34.91 23.03
N PHE A 391 33.14 -33.73 22.78
CA PHE A 391 33.10 -32.48 23.61
C PHE A 391 32.37 -31.37 22.77
N LEU A 392 31.23 -30.78 23.19
CA LEU A 392 31.08 -29.51 23.99
C LEU A 392 31.92 -28.34 23.39
N GLU A 393 31.42 -27.16 22.99
CA GLU A 393 30.46 -26.17 23.54
C GLU A 393 29.91 -25.27 22.39
N ASN A 394 28.61 -24.95 22.32
CA ASN A 394 27.97 -23.70 22.76
C ASN A 394 28.78 -22.39 22.57
N PHE A 395 28.24 -21.42 21.81
CA PHE A 395 27.90 -20.08 22.33
C PHE A 395 26.90 -19.39 21.39
N ALA A 396 25.91 -18.78 22.02
CA ALA A 396 24.86 -17.93 21.47
C ALA A 396 25.38 -16.54 21.11
#